data_AF-A0ABD0TW10-F1
#
_entry.id   AF-A0ABD0TW10-F1
#
_cell.length_a   1.000
_cell.length_b   1.000
_cell.length_c   1.000
_cell.angle_alpha   90.00
_cell.angle_beta   90.00
_cell.angle_gamma   90.00
#
_symmetry.space_group_name_H-M   'P 1'
#
loop_
_entity.id
_entity.type
_entity.pdbx_description
1 polymer ?
#
loop_
_entity_poly.entity_id
_entity_poly.type
_entity_poly.pdbx_seq_one_letter_code
_entity_poly.pdbx_strand_id
1 'polypeptide(L)'
;MEQESKKREGKEVELPSSNPPILCANNCGFFGSSATSNLCSKCYRDAFLSESKASVETITEPATAEAEAEAEADDGVETVEMGKKPANRCGSCNKRVGLMGFKCRCGNVFCSLHLYSGKHNCVFDYKGAGQDAIAKANPVVKPDKVDKI
;
A
#
# COMPACT_ATOMS: atom_id res chain seq x y z
N MET A 1 -28.16 53.73 19.41
CA MET A 1 -28.78 52.41 19.12
C MET A 1 -27.64 51.43 18.98
N GLU A 2 -27.22 50.89 20.13
CA GLU A 2 -26.31 49.75 20.29
C GLU A 2 -26.66 48.61 19.32
N GLN A 3 -25.62 47.95 18.80
CA GLN A 3 -25.73 46.54 18.40
C GLN A 3 -24.62 45.77 19.12
N GLU A 4 -24.96 45.32 20.33
CA GLU A 4 -24.20 44.33 21.07
C GLU A 4 -24.61 42.89 20.66
N SER A 5 -23.65 41.96 20.87
CA SER A 5 -23.88 40.54 21.13
C SER A 5 -24.26 39.67 19.90
N LYS A 6 -23.52 38.61 19.56
CA LYS A 6 -23.32 37.43 20.40
C LYS A 6 -22.02 36.69 20.02
N LYS A 7 -21.02 36.77 20.91
CA LYS A 7 -19.87 35.88 20.97
C LYS A 7 -20.36 34.51 21.45
N ARG A 8 -20.32 33.49 20.60
CA ARG A 8 -20.59 32.10 21.02
C ARG A 8 -19.33 31.56 21.71
N GLU A 9 -19.44 31.30 23.00
CA GLU A 9 -18.40 30.68 23.80
C GLU A 9 -18.37 29.17 23.49
N GLY A 10 -17.19 28.68 23.11
CA GLY A 10 -16.95 27.28 22.78
C GLY A 10 -16.88 26.44 24.04
N LYS A 11 -17.76 25.44 24.12
CA LYS A 11 -17.79 24.40 25.15
C LYS A 11 -16.45 23.67 25.20
N GLU A 12 -15.80 23.76 26.35
CA GLU A 12 -14.54 23.11 26.68
C GLU A 12 -14.76 21.58 26.66
N VAL A 13 -14.06 20.90 25.74
CA VAL A 13 -14.03 19.44 25.71
C VAL A 13 -12.91 19.03 26.66
N GLU A 14 -13.29 18.59 27.85
CA GLU A 14 -12.40 17.98 28.83
C GLU A 14 -11.68 16.78 28.17
N LEU A 15 -10.39 16.98 27.90
CA LEU A 15 -9.51 15.95 27.34
C LEU A 15 -9.27 14.89 28.42
N PRO A 16 -9.50 13.59 28.14
CA PRO A 16 -9.08 12.55 29.05
C PRO A 16 -7.55 12.64 29.20
N SER A 17 -7.11 12.91 30.43
CA SER A 17 -5.74 12.88 30.90
C SER A 17 -5.00 11.70 30.26
N SER A 18 -4.23 12.00 29.21
CA SER A 18 -3.47 10.99 28.49
C SER A 18 -2.20 10.75 29.29
N ASN A 19 -2.09 9.56 29.87
CA ASN A 19 -0.85 9.06 30.44
C ASN A 19 0.29 9.30 29.42
N PRO A 20 1.46 9.81 29.87
CA PRO A 20 2.56 10.08 28.98
C PRO A 20 2.94 8.79 28.22
N PRO A 21 3.28 8.89 26.93
CA PRO A 21 3.58 7.71 26.12
C PRO A 21 4.81 6.99 26.68
N ILE A 22 4.58 5.82 27.29
CA ILE A 22 5.62 4.97 27.90
C ILE A 22 6.40 4.30 26.78
N LEU A 23 7.74 4.29 26.88
CA LEU A 23 8.59 3.58 25.93
C LEU A 23 8.56 2.07 26.20
N CYS A 24 8.76 1.28 25.15
CA CYS A 24 8.83 -0.17 25.25
C CYS A 24 9.84 -0.60 26.32
N ALA A 25 9.48 -1.55 27.18
CA ALA A 25 10.36 -2.08 28.24
C ALA A 25 11.66 -2.71 27.70
N ASN A 26 11.67 -3.14 26.42
CA ASN A 26 12.87 -3.63 25.74
C ASN A 26 13.69 -2.50 25.07
N ASN A 27 13.39 -1.23 25.40
CA ASN A 27 14.07 -0.03 24.92
C ASN A 27 14.23 0.04 23.39
N CYS A 28 13.30 -0.56 22.64
CA CYS A 28 13.38 -0.66 21.18
C CYS A 28 13.03 0.63 20.42
N GLY A 29 12.85 1.76 21.13
CA GLY A 29 12.50 3.06 20.54
C GLY A 29 11.05 3.20 20.07
N PHE A 30 10.16 2.28 20.43
CA PHE A 30 8.71 2.35 20.13
C PHE A 30 7.90 2.42 21.43
N PHE A 31 6.68 2.96 21.38
CA PHE A 31 5.82 3.10 22.56
C PHE A 31 5.21 1.76 23.00
N GLY A 32 5.27 1.47 24.30
CA GLY A 32 4.64 0.33 24.94
C GLY A 32 3.25 0.69 25.48
N SER A 33 2.37 -0.29 25.62
CA SER A 33 1.07 -0.10 26.28
C SER A 33 1.06 -0.80 27.63
N SER A 34 0.40 -0.20 28.63
CA SER A 34 0.24 -0.84 29.95
C SER A 34 -0.53 -2.15 29.89
N ALA A 35 -1.41 -2.31 28.88
CA ALA A 35 -2.14 -3.56 28.62
C ALA A 35 -1.24 -4.70 28.11
N THR A 36 -0.08 -4.38 27.50
CA THR A 36 0.88 -5.35 26.93
C THR A 36 2.18 -5.39 27.73
N SER A 37 2.12 -5.22 29.05
CA SER A 37 3.28 -5.19 29.95
C SER A 37 4.35 -4.17 29.52
N ASN A 38 3.92 -3.00 29.03
CA ASN A 38 4.78 -1.95 28.46
C ASN A 38 5.64 -2.42 27.27
N LEU A 39 5.29 -3.51 26.57
CA LEU A 39 5.96 -3.92 25.34
C LEU A 39 5.28 -3.34 24.10
N CYS A 40 6.07 -3.06 23.06
CA CYS A 40 5.53 -2.73 21.75
C CYS A 40 4.92 -3.95 21.06
N SER A 41 4.11 -3.74 20.01
CA SER A 41 3.46 -4.83 19.25
C SER A 41 4.44 -5.84 18.62
N LYS A 42 5.70 -5.47 18.42
CA LYS A 42 6.75 -6.38 17.93
C LYS A 42 7.35 -7.19 19.07
N CYS A 43 7.88 -6.52 20.10
CA CYS A 43 8.47 -7.18 21.25
C CYS A 43 7.47 -8.04 22.02
N TYR A 44 6.19 -7.65 22.07
CA TYR A 44 5.14 -8.46 22.67
C TYR A 44 4.97 -9.78 21.92
N ARG A 45 4.90 -9.76 20.58
CA ARG A 45 4.85 -11.00 19.79
C ARG A 45 6.09 -11.87 19.99
N ASP A 46 7.28 -11.25 20.03
CA ASP A 46 8.54 -11.96 20.25
C ASP A 46 8.58 -12.65 21.63
N ALA A 47 8.05 -12.00 22.67
CA ALA A 47 7.92 -12.57 24.01
C ALA A 47 6.98 -13.80 24.03
N PHE A 48 5.81 -13.71 23.40
CA PHE A 48 4.86 -14.84 23.28
C PHE A 48 5.43 -16.02 22.48
N LEU A 49 6.18 -15.72 21.42
CA LEU A 49 6.87 -16.75 20.61
C LEU A 49 8.04 -17.39 21.38
N SER A 50 8.68 -16.67 22.30
CA SER A 50 9.74 -17.22 23.15
C SER A 50 9.20 -18.14 24.25
N GLU A 51 8.02 -17.85 24.79
CA GLU A 51 7.39 -18.64 25.85
C GLU A 51 6.78 -19.96 25.30
N SER A 52 6.25 -19.93 24.08
CA SER A 52 5.79 -21.14 23.37
C SER A 52 6.92 -22.08 22.92
N LYS A 53 8.19 -21.63 22.95
CA LYS A 53 9.36 -22.47 22.65
C LYS A 53 9.97 -23.12 23.89
N ALA A 54 9.57 -22.70 25.09
CA ALA A 54 10.06 -23.26 26.35
C ALA A 54 9.23 -24.45 26.88
N SER A 55 8.10 -24.79 26.23
CA SER A 55 7.20 -25.88 26.66
C SER A 55 7.08 -27.04 25.67
N VAL A 56 7.90 -27.11 24.62
CA VAL A 56 7.86 -28.20 23.62
C VAL A 56 9.14 -29.04 23.69
N GLU A 57 9.32 -29.72 24.81
CA GLU A 57 9.95 -31.05 24.79
C GLU A 57 8.89 -32.05 25.28
N THR A 58 8.75 -33.14 24.52
CA THR A 58 8.03 -34.40 24.78
C THR A 58 6.64 -34.57 24.11
N ILE A 59 6.54 -35.69 23.37
CA ILE A 59 5.38 -36.56 23.06
C ILE A 59 4.71 -36.42 21.66
N THR A 60 5.29 -37.15 20.70
CA THR A 60 4.70 -38.14 19.74
C THR A 60 3.31 -37.92 19.09
N GLU A 61 3.29 -38.02 17.74
CA GLU A 61 2.16 -38.41 16.86
C GLU A 61 1.58 -39.82 17.19
N PRO A 62 0.48 -40.36 16.58
CA PRO A 62 -0.33 -39.89 15.43
C PRO A 62 -1.87 -40.06 15.54
N ALA A 63 -2.61 -39.62 14.50
CA ALA A 63 -3.78 -40.27 13.85
C ALA A 63 -5.05 -39.41 13.59
N THR A 64 -5.27 -39.12 12.30
CA THR A 64 -6.50 -39.24 11.47
C THR A 64 -7.86 -38.76 11.96
N ALA A 65 -8.48 -37.83 11.21
CA ALA A 65 -9.75 -38.04 10.46
C ALA A 65 -10.20 -36.76 9.73
N GLU A 66 -10.73 -36.95 8.54
CA GLU A 66 -11.04 -35.98 7.47
C GLU A 66 -12.46 -35.39 7.58
N ALA A 67 -12.69 -34.20 7.00
CA ALA A 67 -13.97 -33.79 6.35
C ALA A 67 -13.82 -32.43 5.62
N GLU A 68 -13.47 -32.52 4.33
CA GLU A 68 -14.14 -31.95 3.15
C GLU A 68 -14.73 -30.51 3.15
N ALA A 69 -14.20 -29.68 2.24
CA ALA A 69 -14.97 -28.68 1.49
C ALA A 69 -14.28 -28.40 0.13
N GLU A 70 -14.94 -28.77 -0.97
CA GLU A 70 -14.62 -28.52 -2.38
C GLU A 70 -14.62 -27.00 -2.67
N ALA A 71 -13.64 -26.36 -3.33
CA ALA A 71 -13.11 -26.48 -4.70
C ALA A 71 -14.06 -25.97 -5.81
N GLU A 72 -13.75 -24.80 -6.37
CA GLU A 72 -13.98 -24.44 -7.78
C GLU A 72 -12.76 -23.62 -8.26
N ALA A 73 -12.29 -23.92 -9.46
CA ALA A 73 -11.02 -23.53 -10.08
C ALA A 73 -11.03 -22.09 -10.66
N ASP A 74 -9.89 -21.46 -10.99
CA ASP A 74 -9.31 -21.58 -12.34
C ASP A 74 -7.87 -21.05 -12.43
N ASP A 75 -7.07 -21.87 -13.11
CA ASP A 75 -5.80 -21.67 -13.83
C ASP A 75 -4.60 -20.92 -13.22
N GLY A 76 -3.60 -21.73 -12.86
CA GLY A 76 -2.25 -21.29 -12.61
C GLY A 76 -1.36 -21.40 -13.85
N VAL A 77 -0.38 -20.50 -13.95
CA VAL A 77 0.91 -20.85 -14.53
C VAL A 77 2.02 -20.36 -13.60
N GLU A 78 2.72 -21.31 -12.99
CA GLU A 78 3.97 -21.09 -12.29
C GLU A 78 5.14 -21.28 -13.25
N THR A 79 6.08 -20.34 -13.26
CA THR A 79 7.50 -20.64 -13.47
C THR A 79 8.30 -19.87 -12.42
N VAL A 80 9.17 -20.61 -11.76
CA VAL A 80 9.96 -20.32 -10.57
C VAL A 80 11.15 -19.40 -10.89
N GLU A 81 11.44 -18.43 -10.01
CA GLU A 81 12.73 -18.24 -9.30
C GLU A 81 12.91 -16.83 -8.70
N MET A 82 13.06 -16.85 -7.38
CA MET A 82 13.88 -16.06 -6.46
C MET A 82 14.14 -14.55 -6.71
N GLY A 83 13.58 -13.74 -5.79
CA GLY A 83 14.11 -12.41 -5.46
C GLY A 83 13.20 -11.20 -5.75
N LYS A 84 11.89 -11.28 -5.52
CA LYS A 84 11.02 -10.10 -5.63
C LYS A 84 11.26 -9.12 -4.48
N LYS A 85 12.22 -8.21 -4.71
CA LYS A 85 12.41 -6.94 -3.99
C LYS A 85 11.03 -6.31 -3.72
N PRO A 86 10.82 -5.63 -2.58
CA PRO A 86 9.50 -5.12 -2.22
C PRO A 86 8.98 -4.19 -3.33
N ALA A 87 8.01 -4.66 -4.12
CA ALA A 87 7.52 -4.05 -5.37
C ALA A 87 6.79 -2.71 -5.19
N ASN A 88 7.01 -2.07 -4.03
CA ASN A 88 6.25 -0.96 -3.50
C ASN A 88 7.21 0.15 -3.07
N ARG A 89 8.18 0.50 -3.91
CA ARG A 89 9.05 1.69 -3.73
C ARG A 89 9.03 2.56 -4.98
N CYS A 90 9.14 3.86 -4.76
CA CYS A 90 9.19 4.87 -5.82
C CYS A 90 10.51 4.79 -6.60
N GLY A 91 10.47 4.73 -7.93
CA GLY A 91 11.66 4.67 -8.78
C GLY A 91 12.54 5.94 -8.77
N SER A 92 12.02 7.08 -8.30
CA SER A 92 12.80 8.34 -8.22
C SER A 92 13.37 8.61 -6.83
N CYS A 93 12.59 8.39 -5.77
CA CYS A 93 12.97 8.76 -4.40
C CYS A 93 13.05 7.58 -3.42
N ASN A 94 12.85 6.34 -3.90
CA ASN A 94 12.86 5.10 -3.11
C ASN A 94 11.90 5.06 -1.92
N LYS A 95 11.02 6.06 -1.78
CA LYS A 95 9.96 6.11 -0.77
C LYS A 95 9.06 4.89 -0.93
N ARG A 96 8.72 4.22 0.17
CA ARG A 96 7.80 3.08 0.17
C ARG A 96 6.40 3.58 -0.21
N VAL A 97 5.86 3.09 -1.33
CA VAL A 97 4.57 3.54 -1.89
C VAL A 97 3.40 2.60 -1.55
N GLY A 98 3.69 1.40 -1.05
CA GLY A 98 2.65 0.42 -0.69
C GLY A 98 1.65 0.19 -1.84
N LEU A 99 0.37 0.06 -1.48
CA LEU A 99 -0.74 -0.03 -2.43
C LEU A 99 -0.98 1.28 -3.22
N MET A 100 -0.52 2.43 -2.71
CA MET A 100 -0.69 3.75 -3.32
C MET A 100 0.37 4.07 -4.38
N GLY A 101 1.10 3.05 -4.85
CA GLY A 101 2.07 3.18 -5.92
C GLY A 101 1.40 3.32 -7.27
N PHE A 102 1.68 4.41 -7.98
CA PHE A 102 1.18 4.60 -9.33
C PHE A 102 2.19 4.06 -10.34
N LYS A 103 1.72 3.20 -11.24
CA LYS A 103 2.52 2.65 -12.33
C LYS A 103 2.64 3.69 -13.45
N CYS A 104 3.87 4.02 -13.84
CA CYS A 104 4.12 4.82 -15.03
C CYS A 104 4.20 3.93 -16.28
N ARG A 105 4.00 4.52 -17.46
CA ARG A 105 4.15 3.83 -18.75
C ARG A 105 5.57 3.35 -19.03
N CYS A 106 6.58 3.92 -18.35
CA CYS A 106 7.96 3.43 -18.40
C CYS A 106 8.18 2.15 -17.57
N GLY A 107 7.15 1.60 -16.93
CA GLY A 107 7.20 0.32 -16.19
C GLY A 107 7.55 0.46 -14.70
N ASN A 108 8.03 1.63 -14.26
CA ASN A 108 8.35 1.87 -12.85
C ASN A 108 7.14 2.34 -12.03
N VAL A 109 7.19 2.10 -10.72
CA VAL A 109 6.18 2.56 -9.75
C VAL A 109 6.68 3.81 -9.04
N PHE A 110 5.82 4.82 -8.87
CA PHE A 110 6.17 6.10 -8.25
C PHE A 110 5.17 6.51 -7.17
N CYS A 111 5.61 7.41 -6.28
CA CYS A 111 4.72 8.09 -5.34
C CYS A 111 3.92 9.20 -6.05
N SER A 112 2.88 9.73 -5.40
CA SER A 112 2.07 10.85 -5.92
C SER A 112 2.90 12.06 -6.37
N LEU A 113 4.02 12.32 -5.68
CA LEU A 113 4.92 13.41 -6.04
C LEU A 113 5.76 13.15 -7.29
N HIS A 114 6.08 11.91 -7.65
CA HIS A 114 6.95 11.58 -8.80
C HIS A 114 6.22 10.85 -9.95
N LEU A 115 4.89 10.76 -9.88
CA LEU A 115 4.04 10.10 -10.88
C LEU A 115 4.17 10.71 -12.29
N TYR A 116 4.22 12.02 -12.38
CA TYR A 116 4.22 12.73 -13.67
C TYR A 116 5.55 12.57 -14.41
N SER A 117 5.49 12.49 -15.75
CA SER A 117 6.64 12.28 -16.63
C SER A 117 7.74 13.33 -16.49
N GLY A 118 7.42 14.57 -16.10
CA GLY A 118 8.41 15.62 -15.85
C GLY A 118 9.11 15.54 -14.48
N LYS A 119 8.67 14.64 -13.59
CA LYS A 119 9.21 14.51 -12.22
C LYS A 119 10.09 13.26 -12.04
N HIS A 120 10.24 12.49 -13.09
CA HIS A 120 11.21 11.40 -13.18
C HIS A 120 11.78 11.38 -14.60
N ASN A 121 12.90 10.69 -14.81
CA ASN A 121 13.47 10.59 -16.15
C ASN A 121 12.68 9.54 -16.96
N CYS A 122 11.48 9.90 -17.40
CA CYS A 122 10.60 9.01 -18.14
C CYS A 122 11.14 8.77 -19.54
N VAL A 123 11.55 7.53 -19.83
CA VAL A 123 12.05 7.13 -21.16
C VAL A 123 10.91 6.88 -22.15
N PHE A 124 9.66 6.84 -21.69
CA PHE A 124 8.51 6.56 -22.55
C PHE A 124 8.16 7.76 -23.43
N ASP A 125 8.07 7.57 -24.75
CA ASP A 125 7.66 8.61 -25.69
C ASP A 125 6.13 8.77 -25.73
N TYR A 126 5.64 9.77 -24.99
CA TYR A 126 4.23 10.13 -24.97
C TYR A 126 3.76 10.77 -26.28
N LYS A 127 4.66 11.42 -27.04
CA LYS A 127 4.28 12.15 -28.26
C LYS A 127 4.03 11.18 -29.39
N GLY A 128 4.98 10.26 -29.66
CA GLY A 128 4.81 9.21 -30.67
C GLY A 128 3.59 8.35 -30.37
N ALA A 129 3.51 7.81 -29.15
CA ALA A 129 2.37 6.98 -28.75
C ALA A 129 1.01 7.71 -28.82
N GLY A 130 1.00 9.03 -28.59
CA GLY A 130 -0.19 9.85 -28.72
C GLY A 130 -0.60 10.06 -30.20
N GLN A 131 0.37 10.35 -31.06
CA GLN A 131 0.14 10.50 -32.50
C GLN A 131 -0.36 9.22 -33.13
N ASP A 132 0.23 8.08 -32.80
CA ASP A 132 -0.19 6.78 -33.30
C ASP A 132 -1.62 6.43 -32.87
N ALA A 133 -1.98 6.73 -31.62
CA ALA A 133 -3.34 6.54 -31.13
C ALA A 133 -4.37 7.44 -31.84
N ILE A 134 -4.02 8.71 -32.10
CA ILE A 134 -4.87 9.64 -32.85
C ILE A 134 -4.98 9.20 -34.32
N ALA A 135 -3.88 8.83 -34.96
CA ALA A 135 -3.88 8.36 -36.35
C ALA A 135 -4.76 7.11 -36.51
N LYS A 136 -4.72 6.20 -35.52
CA LYS A 136 -5.58 5.02 -35.49
C LYS A 136 -7.06 5.33 -35.24
N ALA A 137 -7.35 6.37 -34.45
CA ALA A 137 -8.72 6.77 -34.12
C ALA A 137 -9.36 7.69 -35.17
N ASN A 138 -8.56 8.41 -35.96
CA ASN A 138 -9.07 9.32 -36.97
C ASN A 138 -9.76 8.53 -38.11
N PRO A 139 -11.06 8.75 -38.34
CA PRO A 139 -11.75 8.12 -39.44
C PRO A 139 -11.22 8.64 -40.77
N VAL A 140 -11.08 7.74 -41.75
CA VAL A 140 -10.52 8.07 -43.06
C VAL A 140 -11.57 8.85 -43.88
N VAL A 141 -11.42 10.16 -43.91
CA VAL A 141 -12.27 11.04 -44.74
C VAL A 141 -11.73 11.03 -46.17
N LYS A 142 -12.30 10.18 -47.03
CA LYS A 142 -12.07 10.22 -48.49
C LYS A 142 -13.26 10.90 -49.15
N PRO A 143 -13.08 12.03 -49.84
CA PRO A 143 -14.14 12.59 -50.67
C PRO A 143 -14.28 11.76 -51.95
N ASP A 144 -15.52 11.54 -52.37
CA ASP A 144 -15.80 10.96 -53.68
C ASP A 144 -15.34 11.92 -54.78
N LYS A 145 -14.66 11.38 -55.80
CA LYS A 145 -14.27 12.16 -56.97
C LYS A 145 -15.54 12.54 -57.73
N VAL A 146 -15.87 13.82 -57.72
CA VAL A 146 -16.99 14.36 -58.51
C VAL A 146 -16.64 14.28 -59.99
N ASP A 147 -17.48 13.63 -60.78
CA ASP A 147 -17.32 13.58 -62.23
C ASP A 147 -17.61 14.96 -62.84
N LYS A 148 -16.75 15.36 -63.78
CA LYS A 148 -16.84 16.65 -64.48
C LYS A 148 -18.09 16.67 -65.37
N ILE A 149 -18.96 17.65 -65.12
CA ILE A 149 -20.06 18.07 -66.00
C ILE A 149 -19.51 18.79 -67.23
#